data_AF-A0A2A5HFW4-F1
#
_entry.id   AF-A0A2A5HFW4-F1
#
_cell.length_a   1.000
_cell.length_b   1.000
_cell.length_c   1.000
_cell.angle_alpha   90.00
_cell.angle_beta   90.00
_cell.angle_gamma   90.00
#
_symmetry.space_group_name_H-M   'P 1'
#
loop_
_entity.id
_entity.type
_entity.pdbx_description
1 polymer ?
#
loop_
_entity_poly.entity_id
_entity_poly.type
_entity_poly.pdbx_seq_one_letter_code
_entity_poly.pdbx_strand_id
1 'polypeptide(L)'
;MKIEKVINNIQRLYIMKISIQLNPLKQAIIASIIAILLLFATNKLRAQAVVNKVTFEPTLEYIVKQFTAKYIQNKFYFKFLIQENREDVDYALESSFDGVNFNEVATKEGVKSPNSQPLLYCFIIDDTTTSDRIFRVKITSREEVTYSNLLDFSSATDQTLVNK
;
A
#
# COMPACT_ATOMS: atom_id res chain seq x y z
N MET A 1 74.77 10.90 9.33
CA MET A 1 74.05 11.92 8.53
C MET A 1 72.79 11.44 7.78
N LYS A 2 72.49 10.12 7.66
CA LYS A 2 71.26 9.64 6.98
C LYS A 2 70.07 9.41 7.93
N ILE A 3 70.32 9.03 9.18
CA ILE A 3 69.28 8.64 10.15
C ILE A 3 68.49 9.86 10.67
N GLU A 4 69.16 10.97 10.97
CA GLU A 4 68.50 12.22 11.43
C GLU A 4 67.53 12.79 10.40
N LYS A 5 67.84 12.67 9.11
CA LYS A 5 66.98 13.13 8.02
C LYS A 5 65.70 12.29 7.90
N VAL A 6 65.79 11.00 8.20
CA VAL A 6 64.65 10.08 8.24
C VAL A 6 63.76 10.37 9.46
N ILE A 7 64.36 10.58 10.63
CA ILE A 7 63.63 10.93 11.86
C ILE A 7 62.87 12.27 11.69
N ASN A 8 63.51 13.28 11.11
CA ASN A 8 62.86 14.57 10.85
C ASN A 8 61.70 14.47 9.84
N ASN A 9 61.83 13.62 8.83
CA ASN A 9 60.74 13.40 7.87
C ASN A 9 59.55 12.65 8.51
N ILE A 10 59.82 11.69 9.39
CA ILE A 10 58.76 10.97 10.14
C ILE A 10 58.05 11.93 11.11
N GLN A 11 58.79 12.78 11.83
CA GLN A 11 58.20 13.80 12.70
C GLN A 11 57.33 14.79 11.91
N ARG A 12 57.76 15.26 10.73
CA ARG A 12 56.94 16.11 9.86
C ARG A 12 55.66 15.41 9.40
N LEU A 13 55.73 14.14 9.01
CA LEU A 13 54.55 13.35 8.63
C LEU A 13 53.58 13.14 9.79
N TYR A 14 54.10 12.97 11.02
CA TYR A 14 53.29 12.81 12.22
C TYR A 14 52.56 14.11 12.61
N ILE A 15 53.26 15.25 12.53
CA ILE A 15 52.67 16.58 12.76
C ILE A 15 51.62 16.92 11.69
N MET A 16 51.83 16.50 10.44
CA MET A 16 50.88 16.68 9.33
C MET A 16 49.61 15.81 9.49
N LYS A 17 49.71 14.61 10.08
CA LYS A 17 48.55 13.79 10.46
C LYS A 17 47.72 14.42 11.58
N ILE A 18 48.34 15.13 12.52
CA ILE A 18 47.65 15.79 13.64
C ILE A 18 46.94 17.08 13.19
N SER A 19 47.34 17.68 12.07
CA SER A 19 46.80 18.98 11.61
C SER A 19 45.61 18.89 10.64
N ILE A 20 45.14 17.68 10.29
CA ILE A 20 43.83 17.49 9.63
C ILE A 20 42.78 17.06 10.68
N GLN A 21 42.83 17.69 11.85
CA GLN A 21 41.67 17.74 12.74
C GLN A 21 40.69 18.71 12.09
N LEU A 22 39.66 18.19 11.41
CA LEU A 22 38.57 19.05 10.94
C LEU A 22 38.01 19.78 12.17
N ASN A 23 38.00 21.11 12.12
CA ASN A 23 37.36 21.96 13.14
C ASN A 23 35.96 21.39 13.46
N PRO A 24 35.56 21.30 14.75
CA PRO A 24 34.25 20.78 15.15
C PRO A 24 33.07 21.34 14.34
N LEU A 25 33.17 22.60 13.88
CA LEU A 25 32.17 23.19 12.98
C LEU A 25 32.05 22.45 11.63
N LYS A 26 33.17 22.06 11.02
CA LYS A 26 33.17 21.31 9.76
C LYS A 26 32.65 19.88 9.95
N GLN A 27 32.95 19.25 11.09
CA GLN A 27 32.41 17.93 11.44
C GLN A 27 30.89 17.99 11.60
N ALA A 28 30.37 19.00 12.29
CA ALA A 28 28.93 19.21 12.45
C ALA A 28 28.21 19.45 11.11
N ILE A 29 28.82 20.24 10.21
CA ILE A 29 28.28 20.46 8.86
C ILE A 29 28.20 19.13 8.07
N ILE A 30 29.27 18.34 8.06
CA ILE A 30 29.31 17.05 7.35
C ILE A 30 28.28 16.08 7.94
N ALA A 31 28.19 15.97 9.26
CA ALA A 31 27.20 15.13 9.93
C ALA A 31 25.76 15.54 9.59
N SER A 32 25.50 16.84 9.49
CA SER A 32 24.18 17.38 9.13
C SER A 32 23.82 17.07 7.68
N ILE A 33 24.76 17.20 6.75
CA ILE A 33 24.56 16.83 5.33
C ILE A 33 24.26 15.33 5.21
N ILE A 34 25.00 14.48 5.92
CA ILE A 34 24.76 13.03 5.93
C ILE A 34 23.38 12.70 6.49
N ALA A 35 22.97 13.34 7.60
CA ALA A 35 21.65 13.14 8.20
C ALA A 35 20.51 13.55 7.24
N ILE A 36 20.67 14.68 6.53
CA ILE A 36 19.71 15.14 5.52
C ILE A 36 19.61 14.14 4.37
N LEU A 37 20.75 13.65 3.84
CA LEU A 37 20.76 12.64 2.78
C LEU A 37 20.10 11.33 3.22
N LEU A 38 20.30 10.89 4.47
CA LEU A 38 19.65 9.70 5.03
C LEU A 38 18.13 9.91 5.20
N LEU A 39 17.67 11.11 5.58
CA LEU A 39 16.25 11.44 5.63
C LEU A 39 15.61 11.35 4.24
N PHE A 40 16.29 11.84 3.19
CA PHE A 40 15.78 11.70 1.82
C PHE A 40 15.79 10.25 1.31
N ALA A 41 16.80 9.44 1.67
CA ALA A 41 16.87 8.03 1.30
C ALA A 41 15.76 7.20 1.97
N THR A 42 15.47 7.45 3.24
CA THR A 42 14.41 6.75 3.98
C THR A 42 13.00 7.10 3.48
N ASN A 43 12.78 8.34 3.03
CA ASN A 43 11.52 8.73 2.37
C ASN A 43 11.29 7.99 1.05
N LYS A 44 12.33 7.74 0.25
CA LYS A 44 12.20 6.98 -1.00
C LYS A 44 11.97 5.48 -0.78
N LEU A 45 12.58 4.90 0.25
CA LEU A 45 12.39 3.48 0.61
C LEU A 45 10.97 3.20 1.14
N ARG A 46 10.35 4.15 1.87
CA ARG A 46 8.97 4.00 2.35
C ARG A 46 7.92 4.15 1.24
N ALA A 47 8.19 4.97 0.21
CA ALA A 47 7.30 5.11 -0.95
C ALA A 47 7.36 3.89 -1.91
N GLN A 48 8.40 3.06 -1.80
CA GLN A 48 8.58 1.82 -2.56
C GLN A 48 8.07 0.58 -1.81
N ALA A 49 7.22 0.74 -0.79
CA ALA A 49 6.44 -0.37 -0.26
C ALA A 49 5.51 -0.90 -1.36
N VAL A 50 6.05 -1.83 -2.15
CA VAL A 50 5.46 -2.69 -3.18
C VAL A 50 3.96 -2.46 -3.39
N VAL A 51 3.62 -1.40 -4.12
CA VAL A 51 2.36 -1.37 -4.82
C VAL A 51 2.59 -2.30 -6.01
N ASN A 52 2.20 -3.56 -5.88
CA ASN A 52 1.99 -4.42 -7.04
C ASN A 52 1.06 -3.64 -7.97
N LYS A 53 1.62 -3.03 -9.02
CA LYS A 53 0.86 -2.22 -9.97
C LYS A 53 -0.12 -3.18 -10.62
N VAL A 54 -1.40 -3.05 -10.25
CA VAL A 54 -2.47 -3.85 -10.83
C VAL A 54 -2.62 -3.39 -12.28
N THR A 55 -2.25 -4.25 -13.22
CA THR A 55 -2.45 -3.99 -14.65
C THR A 55 -3.89 -4.31 -15.00
N PHE A 56 -4.57 -3.38 -15.66
CA PHE A 56 -5.89 -3.58 -16.21
C PHE A 56 -5.78 -3.74 -17.72
N GLU A 57 -6.30 -4.85 -18.23
CA GLU A 57 -6.49 -5.02 -19.66
C GLU A 57 -7.73 -4.22 -20.10
N PRO A 58 -7.75 -3.70 -21.33
CA PRO A 58 -8.97 -3.13 -21.88
C PRO A 58 -10.11 -4.17 -21.86
N THR A 59 -11.26 -3.77 -21.32
CA THR A 59 -12.50 -4.56 -21.31
C THR A 59 -13.63 -3.74 -21.90
N LEU A 60 -14.64 -4.38 -22.48
CA LEU A 60 -15.83 -3.69 -22.97
C LEU A 60 -16.81 -3.37 -21.84
N GLU A 61 -16.86 -4.21 -20.80
CA GLU A 61 -17.85 -4.13 -19.73
C GLU A 61 -17.21 -3.69 -18.42
N TYR A 62 -16.62 -4.61 -17.67
CA TYR A 62 -15.91 -4.29 -16.43
C TYR A 62 -14.86 -5.34 -16.10
N ILE A 63 -13.90 -4.97 -15.25
CA ILE A 63 -12.97 -5.91 -14.61
C ILE A 63 -12.82 -5.55 -13.14
N VAL A 64 -13.20 -6.47 -12.25
CA VAL A 64 -12.82 -6.43 -10.83
C VAL A 64 -11.44 -7.02 -10.69
N LYS A 65 -10.48 -6.26 -10.14
CA LYS A 65 -9.13 -6.79 -9.87
C LYS A 65 -8.88 -7.08 -8.41
N GLN A 66 -9.49 -6.31 -7.52
CA GLN A 66 -9.32 -6.50 -6.08
C GLN A 66 -10.63 -6.29 -5.35
N PHE A 67 -11.00 -7.27 -4.54
CA PHE A 67 -11.93 -7.10 -3.43
C PHE A 67 -11.25 -7.67 -2.20
N THR A 68 -10.87 -6.79 -1.27
CA THR A 68 -10.11 -7.14 -0.06
C THR A 68 -10.72 -6.44 1.13
N ALA A 69 -10.55 -6.99 2.33
CA ALA A 69 -11.00 -6.30 3.53
C ALA A 69 -10.02 -6.46 4.69
N LYS A 70 -10.11 -5.54 5.64
CA LYS A 70 -9.35 -5.58 6.88
C LYS A 70 -10.28 -5.29 8.05
N TYR A 71 -10.14 -6.05 9.12
CA TYR A 71 -10.87 -5.81 10.35
C TYR A 71 -9.99 -5.08 11.36
N ILE A 72 -10.44 -3.91 11.83
CA ILE A 72 -9.71 -3.09 12.82
C ILE A 72 -10.73 -2.46 13.77
N GLN A 73 -10.53 -2.61 15.08
CA GLN A 73 -11.31 -1.89 16.10
C GLN A 73 -12.82 -1.95 15.88
N ASN A 74 -13.38 -3.15 15.72
CA ASN A 74 -14.82 -3.37 15.53
C ASN A 74 -15.39 -2.76 14.24
N LYS A 75 -14.55 -2.63 13.22
CA LYS A 75 -14.96 -2.19 11.89
C LYS A 75 -14.31 -3.04 10.82
N PHE A 76 -15.08 -3.40 9.80
CA PHE A 76 -14.50 -3.91 8.56
C PHE A 76 -14.30 -2.77 7.57
N TYR A 77 -13.12 -2.73 6.98
CA TYR A 77 -12.73 -1.81 5.93
C TYR A 77 -12.56 -2.60 4.64
N PHE A 78 -13.50 -2.45 3.72
CA PHE A 78 -13.46 -3.09 2.41
C PHE A 78 -12.87 -2.14 1.38
N LYS A 79 -12.10 -2.71 0.46
CA LYS A 79 -11.53 -2.03 -0.68
C LYS A 79 -11.86 -2.82 -1.94
N PHE A 80 -12.50 -2.15 -2.89
CA PHE A 80 -12.95 -2.69 -4.15
C PHE A 80 -12.34 -1.87 -5.29
N LEU A 81 -11.50 -2.51 -6.12
CA LEU A 81 -10.83 -1.87 -7.25
C LEU A 81 -11.37 -2.46 -8.56
N ILE A 82 -12.00 -1.61 -9.36
CA ILE A 82 -12.74 -1.97 -10.55
C ILE A 82 -12.42 -1.01 -11.69
N GLN A 83 -12.33 -1.53 -12.92
CA GLN A 83 -12.48 -0.72 -14.12
C GLN A 83 -13.90 -0.96 -14.66
N GLU A 84 -14.73 0.07 -14.66
CA GLU A 84 -16.15 0.00 -15.03
C GLU A 84 -16.39 0.79 -16.31
N ASN A 85 -16.82 0.15 -17.40
CA ASN A 85 -17.08 0.83 -18.68
C ASN A 85 -18.57 1.00 -18.98
N ARG A 86 -19.45 0.41 -18.16
CA ARG A 86 -20.90 0.56 -18.27
C ARG A 86 -21.38 1.83 -17.58
N GLU A 87 -22.58 2.26 -17.94
CA GLU A 87 -23.30 3.38 -17.32
C GLU A 87 -24.40 2.82 -16.40
N ASP A 88 -24.79 3.58 -15.38
CA ASP A 88 -25.81 3.24 -14.38
C ASP A 88 -25.58 1.86 -13.73
N VAL A 89 -24.49 1.76 -12.97
CA VAL A 89 -24.14 0.56 -12.22
C VAL A 89 -24.25 0.85 -10.74
N ASP A 90 -24.81 -0.07 -9.97
CA ASP A 90 -24.87 0.00 -8.52
C ASP A 90 -24.04 -1.13 -7.88
N TYR A 91 -23.37 -0.80 -6.78
CA TYR A 91 -22.58 -1.73 -5.99
C TYR A 91 -23.21 -1.91 -4.60
N ALA A 92 -23.52 -3.15 -4.26
CA ALA A 92 -24.00 -3.52 -2.93
C ALA A 92 -22.98 -4.45 -2.25
N LEU A 93 -22.50 -4.07 -1.08
CA LEU A 93 -21.79 -4.97 -0.19
C LEU A 93 -22.82 -5.89 0.47
N GLU A 94 -22.70 -7.18 0.25
CA GLU A 94 -23.55 -8.19 0.85
C GLU A 94 -22.76 -9.05 1.85
N SER A 95 -23.46 -9.56 2.87
CA SER A 95 -22.91 -10.49 3.86
C SER A 95 -23.79 -11.74 4.01
N SER A 96 -23.16 -12.86 4.34
CA SER A 96 -23.81 -14.14 4.60
C SER A 96 -23.13 -14.85 5.75
N PHE A 97 -23.90 -15.65 6.50
CA PHE A 97 -23.38 -16.57 7.53
C PHE A 97 -23.23 -18.00 7.03
N ASP A 98 -23.94 -18.37 5.95
CA ASP A 98 -24.00 -19.73 5.41
C ASP A 98 -23.39 -19.86 4.01
N GLY A 99 -22.96 -18.75 3.41
CA GLY A 99 -22.43 -18.68 2.05
C GLY A 99 -23.48 -18.85 0.95
N VAL A 100 -24.77 -18.91 1.31
CA VAL A 100 -25.89 -19.13 0.38
C VAL A 100 -26.84 -17.94 0.40
N ASN A 101 -27.29 -17.53 1.58
CA ASN A 101 -28.21 -16.44 1.78
C ASN A 101 -27.43 -15.16 2.10
N PHE A 102 -27.42 -14.25 1.13
CA PHE A 102 -26.72 -12.97 1.24
C PHE A 102 -27.73 -11.84 1.50
N ASN A 103 -27.39 -10.97 2.45
CA ASN A 103 -28.14 -9.77 2.76
C ASN A 103 -27.29 -8.54 2.50
N GLU A 104 -27.91 -7.51 1.92
CA GLU A 104 -27.28 -6.21 1.70
C GLU A 104 -26.90 -5.54 3.04
N VAL A 105 -25.69 -4.98 3.09
CA VAL A 105 -25.14 -4.29 4.27
C VAL A 105 -24.88 -2.82 3.96
N ALA A 106 -24.46 -2.51 2.74
CA ALA A 106 -24.20 -1.14 2.30
C ALA A 106 -24.27 -1.03 0.78
N THR A 107 -24.61 0.15 0.27
CA THR A 107 -24.70 0.42 -1.16
C THR A 107 -23.88 1.64 -1.58
N LYS A 108 -23.48 1.66 -2.84
CA LYS A 108 -22.85 2.79 -3.51
C LYS A 108 -23.25 2.82 -4.98
N GLU A 109 -23.45 4.02 -5.48
CA GLU A 109 -23.53 4.28 -6.91
C GLU A 109 -22.16 4.04 -7.56
N GLY A 110 -22.17 3.28 -8.65
CA GLY A 110 -21.04 3.05 -9.52
C GLY A 110 -21.00 4.10 -10.63
N VAL A 111 -19.79 4.52 -10.99
CA VAL A 111 -19.58 5.46 -12.09
C VAL A 111 -18.61 4.86 -13.09
N LYS A 112 -18.82 5.21 -14.36
CA LYS A 112 -17.94 4.82 -15.45
C LYS A 112 -16.50 5.32 -15.19
N SER A 113 -15.55 4.42 -15.33
CA SER A 113 -14.12 4.68 -15.25
C SER A 113 -13.67 5.71 -16.28
N PRO A 114 -13.17 6.89 -15.86
CA PRO A 114 -12.73 7.91 -16.79
C PRO A 114 -11.49 7.41 -17.54
N ASN A 115 -11.53 7.43 -18.88
CA ASN A 115 -10.44 6.93 -19.74
C ASN A 115 -9.97 5.51 -19.38
N SER A 116 -10.92 4.64 -19.01
CA SER A 116 -10.66 3.27 -18.58
C SER A 116 -9.71 3.16 -17.37
N GLN A 117 -9.56 4.23 -16.58
CA GLN A 117 -8.76 4.18 -15.37
C GLN A 117 -9.55 3.52 -14.23
N PRO A 118 -8.93 2.59 -13.48
CA PRO A 118 -9.61 1.89 -12.41
C PRO A 118 -10.01 2.85 -11.28
N LEU A 119 -11.20 2.63 -10.74
CA LEU A 119 -11.75 3.37 -9.63
C LEU A 119 -11.70 2.53 -8.36
N LEU A 120 -11.53 3.23 -7.23
CA LEU A 120 -11.48 2.65 -5.91
C LEU A 120 -12.77 2.99 -5.15
N TYR A 121 -13.45 1.94 -4.71
CA TYR A 121 -14.59 2.01 -3.81
C TYR A 121 -14.23 1.43 -2.46
N CYS A 122 -14.72 2.07 -1.40
CA CYS A 122 -14.47 1.65 -0.04
C CYS A 122 -15.77 1.56 0.75
N PHE A 123 -16.00 0.43 1.42
CA PHE A 123 -17.09 0.29 2.38
C PHE A 123 -16.51 0.21 3.79
N ILE A 124 -17.23 0.80 4.74
CA ILE A 124 -16.92 0.70 6.16
C ILE A 124 -18.20 0.25 6.84
N ILE A 125 -18.12 -0.84 7.60
CA ILE A 125 -19.24 -1.34 8.40
C ILE A 125 -18.77 -1.43 9.84
N ASP A 126 -19.63 -0.97 10.75
CA ASP A 126 -19.45 -1.18 12.17
C ASP A 126 -19.92 -2.60 12.49
N ASP A 127 -19.00 -3.46 12.93
CA ASP A 127 -19.30 -4.83 13.30
C ASP A 127 -18.50 -5.23 14.54
N THR A 128 -19.24 -5.52 15.61
CA THR A 128 -18.65 -5.96 16.88
C THR A 128 -18.30 -7.43 16.89
N THR A 129 -18.74 -8.19 15.87
CA THR A 129 -18.51 -9.62 15.74
C THR A 129 -17.59 -9.89 14.56
N THR A 130 -16.40 -10.44 14.84
CA THR A 130 -15.43 -10.82 13.81
C THR A 130 -15.78 -12.12 13.09
N SER A 131 -16.57 -12.98 13.73
CA SER A 131 -16.67 -14.39 13.35
C SER A 131 -17.82 -14.65 12.38
N ASP A 132 -17.52 -15.49 11.39
CA ASP A 132 -18.48 -16.24 10.58
C ASP A 132 -19.24 -15.46 9.51
N ARG A 133 -18.62 -14.42 8.96
CA ARG A 133 -19.21 -13.64 7.86
C ARG A 133 -18.44 -13.82 6.56
N ILE A 134 -19.20 -14.15 5.51
CA ILE A 134 -18.75 -14.17 4.13
C ILE A 134 -19.27 -12.92 3.46
N PHE A 135 -18.38 -12.16 2.81
CA PHE A 135 -18.73 -10.93 2.11
C PHE A 135 -18.51 -11.06 0.61
N ARG A 136 -19.29 -10.31 -0.15
CA ARG A 136 -19.12 -10.10 -1.59
C ARG A 136 -19.66 -8.74 -2.01
N VAL A 137 -19.24 -8.26 -3.17
CA VAL A 137 -19.87 -7.13 -3.85
C VAL A 137 -20.81 -7.67 -4.92
N LYS A 138 -22.09 -7.36 -4.82
CA LYS A 138 -23.05 -7.49 -5.90
C LYS A 138 -22.97 -6.25 -6.79
N ILE A 139 -22.84 -6.48 -8.08
CA ILE A 139 -22.72 -5.46 -9.12
C ILE A 139 -23.98 -5.56 -9.97
N THR A 140 -24.79 -4.52 -9.97
CA THR A 140 -26.05 -4.48 -10.71
C THR A 140 -25.92 -3.45 -11.81
N SER A 141 -26.07 -3.88 -13.06
CA SER A 141 -26.27 -2.99 -14.21
C SER A 141 -27.71 -3.11 -14.70
N ARG A 142 -28.09 -2.34 -15.72
CA ARG A 142 -29.41 -2.47 -16.36
C ARG A 142 -29.67 -3.85 -16.96
N GLU A 143 -28.62 -4.55 -17.39
CA GLU A 143 -28.72 -5.79 -18.17
C GLU A 143 -28.40 -7.03 -17.36
N GLU A 144 -27.57 -6.90 -16.32
CA GLU A 144 -27.04 -8.04 -15.59
C GLU A 144 -26.77 -7.78 -14.11
N VAL A 145 -26.74 -8.87 -13.35
CA VAL A 145 -26.26 -8.89 -11.98
C VAL A 145 -25.06 -9.84 -11.92
N THR A 146 -23.94 -9.31 -11.46
CA THR A 146 -22.70 -10.06 -11.30
C THR A 146 -22.14 -9.89 -9.88
N TYR A 147 -21.12 -10.67 -9.54
CA TYR A 147 -20.57 -10.70 -8.18
C TYR A 147 -19.05 -10.70 -8.19
N SER A 148 -18.45 -10.08 -7.18
CA SER A 148 -17.02 -10.24 -6.88
C SER A 148 -16.72 -11.65 -6.35
N ASN A 149 -15.43 -11.94 -6.16
CA ASN A 149 -15.02 -13.05 -5.31
C ASN A 149 -15.58 -12.91 -3.88
N LEU A 150 -15.66 -14.04 -3.18
CA LEU A 150 -16.02 -14.08 -1.77
C LEU A 150 -14.81 -13.72 -0.89
N LEU A 151 -15.07 -13.09 0.25
CA LEU A 151 -14.13 -12.93 1.35
C LEU A 151 -14.71 -13.61 2.58
N ASP A 152 -14.02 -14.60 3.13
CA ASP A 152 -14.55 -15.46 4.17
C ASP A 152 -13.85 -15.19 5.50
N PHE A 153 -14.54 -14.59 6.45
CA PHE A 153 -14.03 -14.32 7.79
C PHE A 153 -14.47 -15.37 8.83
N SER A 154 -14.99 -16.53 8.40
CA SER A 154 -15.32 -17.66 9.29
C SER A 154 -14.09 -18.36 9.89
N SER A 155 -12.90 -18.13 9.33
CA SER A 155 -11.63 -18.60 9.91
C SER A 155 -10.66 -17.42 10.09
N ALA A 156 -10.17 -17.24 11.32
CA ALA A 156 -9.54 -16.01 11.80
C ALA A 156 -8.33 -15.46 11.00
N THR A 157 -8.28 -14.13 10.96
CA THR A 157 -7.15 -13.19 10.76
C THR A 157 -6.66 -12.89 9.33
N ASP A 158 -6.90 -11.64 8.90
CA ASP A 158 -6.39 -10.93 7.71
C ASP A 158 -6.32 -11.73 6.39
N GLN A 159 -7.42 -11.73 5.64
CA GLN A 159 -7.45 -12.23 4.27
C GLN A 159 -7.12 -11.12 3.27
N THR A 160 -5.82 -10.97 2.95
CA THR A 160 -5.39 -10.40 1.68
C THR A 160 -5.30 -11.51 0.64
N LEU A 161 -6.35 -11.69 -0.16
CA LEU A 161 -6.26 -12.51 -1.37
C LEU A 161 -5.68 -11.66 -2.51
N VAL A 162 -4.43 -11.95 -2.87
CA VAL A 162 -3.85 -11.56 -4.16
C VAL A 162 -4.41 -12.52 -5.20
N ASN A 163 -5.25 -12.02 -6.11
CA ASN A 163 -5.76 -12.85 -7.21
C ASN A 163 -4.60 -13.38 -8.08
N LYS A 164 -4.68 -14.67 -8.42
CA LYS A 164 -3.95 -15.29 -9.53
C LYS A 164 -4.42 -14.72 -10.86
#